data_AF-A0A174LH76-F1
#
_entry.id   AF-A0A174LH76-F1
#
_cell.length_a   1.000
_cell.length_b   1.000
_cell.length_c   1.000
_cell.angle_alpha   90.00
_cell.angle_beta   90.00
_cell.angle_gamma   90.00
#
_symmetry.space_group_name_H-M   'P 1'
#
loop_
_entity.id
_entity.type
_entity.pdbx_description
1 polymer ?
#
loop_
_entity_poly.entity_id
_entity_poly.type
_entity_poly.pdbx_seq_one_letter_code
_entity_poly.pdbx_strand_id
1 'polypeptide(L)'
;MKRAFMSELAIVRTLTPSIAGVGLFIFVVLTLANASDGDSGMSAGACAVSAMSPIMVMSSLAGFDNQNGWERYRATLPLTRKDIICARYLCIVVFSAIMACAAVLLNIIALPFFNSAGVASTGQTIFEIAIASAASMLISLMMVFLAQPLFFRFGHMEALRLSVGLFALLGCLTMAALSSSNPISNWLMSIAGANPDPAVLGCLCAGIAVLVLALCAISCTVSTKVYRVRDL
;
A
#
# COMPACT_ATOMS: atom_id res chain seq x y z
N MET A 1 17.14 -10.58 -13.54
CA MET A 1 16.13 -9.57 -13.17
C MET A 1 14.90 -9.61 -14.06
N LYS A 2 14.98 -9.32 -15.38
CA LYS A 2 13.81 -9.28 -16.29
C LYS A 2 12.94 -10.55 -16.25
N ARG A 3 13.56 -11.73 -16.24
CA ARG A 3 12.85 -13.03 -16.20
C ARG A 3 12.08 -13.23 -14.88
N ALA A 4 12.69 -12.88 -13.76
CA ALA A 4 12.04 -12.95 -12.44
C ALA A 4 10.85 -11.99 -12.36
N PHE A 5 11.01 -10.76 -12.85
CA PHE A 5 9.91 -9.79 -12.90
C PHE A 5 8.75 -10.25 -13.80
N MET A 6 9.03 -10.80 -14.98
CA MET A 6 7.99 -11.35 -15.86
C MET A 6 7.22 -12.51 -15.20
N SER A 7 7.90 -13.32 -14.38
CA SER A 7 7.24 -14.42 -13.65
C SER A 7 6.28 -13.91 -12.57
N GLU A 8 6.67 -12.87 -11.82
CA GLU A 8 5.77 -12.24 -10.83
C GLU A 8 4.62 -11.52 -11.53
N LEU A 9 4.90 -10.82 -12.64
CA LEU A 9 3.89 -10.15 -13.45
C LEU A 9 2.83 -11.12 -13.98
N ALA A 10 3.22 -12.32 -14.41
CA ALA A 10 2.29 -13.35 -14.87
C ALA A 10 1.32 -13.77 -13.76
N ILE A 11 1.79 -13.88 -12.51
CA ILE A 11 0.96 -14.23 -11.36
C ILE A 11 0.05 -13.05 -10.98
N VAL A 12 0.58 -11.84 -10.91
CA VAL A 12 -0.26 -10.68 -10.57
C VAL A 12 -1.34 -10.46 -11.62
N ARG A 13 -1.08 -10.75 -12.90
CA ARG A 13 -2.08 -10.63 -13.96
C ARG A 13 -3.32 -11.51 -13.71
N THR A 14 -3.16 -12.71 -13.14
CA THR A 14 -4.30 -13.57 -12.82
C THR A 14 -5.06 -13.09 -11.57
N LEU A 15 -4.35 -12.43 -10.63
CA LEU A 15 -4.91 -11.85 -9.41
C LEU A 15 -5.53 -10.46 -9.61
N THR A 16 -5.12 -9.76 -10.67
CA THR A 16 -5.56 -8.39 -10.99
C THR A 16 -7.08 -8.24 -11.03
N PRO A 17 -7.87 -9.09 -11.73
CA PRO A 17 -9.33 -8.91 -11.76
C PRO A 17 -9.97 -9.07 -10.37
N SER A 18 -9.49 -10.00 -9.55
CA SER A 18 -10.02 -10.15 -8.18
C SER A 18 -9.67 -8.97 -7.28
N ILE A 19 -8.42 -8.48 -7.35
CA ILE A 19 -7.98 -7.32 -6.55
C ILE A 19 -8.73 -6.05 -6.98
N ALA A 20 -8.90 -5.85 -8.29
CA ALA A 20 -9.66 -4.73 -8.84
C ALA A 20 -11.14 -4.78 -8.45
N GLY A 21 -11.77 -5.97 -8.48
CA GLY A 21 -13.17 -6.15 -8.07
C GLY A 21 -13.39 -5.81 -6.59
N VAL A 22 -12.53 -6.33 -5.71
CA VAL A 22 -12.58 -6.00 -4.27
C VAL A 22 -12.30 -4.52 -4.03
N GLY A 23 -11.29 -3.95 -4.70
CA GLY A 23 -10.97 -2.53 -4.60
C GLY A 23 -12.13 -1.63 -5.03
N LEU A 24 -12.80 -1.96 -6.15
CA LEU A 24 -13.96 -1.20 -6.64
C LEU A 24 -15.14 -1.29 -5.68
N PHE A 25 -15.41 -2.47 -5.11
CA PHE A 25 -16.47 -2.63 -4.11
C PHE A 25 -16.21 -1.74 -2.88
N ILE A 26 -14.99 -1.79 -2.34
CA ILE A 26 -14.58 -0.99 -1.18
C ILE A 26 -14.65 0.51 -1.50
N PHE A 27 -14.19 0.91 -2.69
CA PHE A 27 -14.29 2.29 -3.14
C PHE A 27 -15.74 2.80 -3.11
N VAL A 28 -16.68 2.05 -3.69
CA VAL A 28 -18.09 2.43 -3.75
C VAL A 28 -18.69 2.53 -2.35
N VAL A 29 -18.48 1.51 -1.51
CA VAL A 29 -19.05 1.47 -0.15
C VAL A 29 -18.54 2.62 0.70
N LEU A 30 -17.24 2.87 0.73
CA LEU A 30 -16.66 3.96 1.52
C LEU A 30 -17.01 5.33 0.94
N THR A 31 -17.01 5.50 -0.38
CA THR A 31 -17.38 6.78 -0.99
C THR A 31 -18.83 7.13 -0.67
N LEU A 32 -19.74 6.15 -0.72
CA LEU A 32 -21.13 6.35 -0.35
C LEU A 32 -21.30 6.69 1.15
N ALA A 33 -20.57 6.00 2.03
CA ALA A 33 -20.59 6.28 3.46
C ALA A 33 -20.11 7.69 3.81
N ASN A 34 -19.03 8.18 3.16
CA ASN A 34 -18.58 9.56 3.37
C ASN A 34 -19.55 10.59 2.80
N ALA A 35 -20.19 10.29 1.65
CA ALA A 35 -21.18 11.18 1.08
C ALA A 35 -22.41 11.37 1.99
N SER A 36 -22.78 10.37 2.79
CA SER A 36 -23.87 10.50 3.77
C SER A 36 -23.52 11.38 4.98
N ASP A 37 -22.24 11.50 5.34
CA ASP A 37 -21.79 12.29 6.50
C ASP A 37 -21.61 13.79 6.18
N GLY A 38 -21.76 14.20 4.91
CA GLY A 38 -21.71 15.60 4.47
C GLY A 38 -20.29 16.19 4.36
N ASP A 39 -19.25 15.43 4.71
CA ASP A 39 -17.85 15.85 4.59
C ASP A 39 -17.33 15.51 3.19
N SER A 40 -17.37 16.51 2.30
CA SER A 40 -17.09 16.34 0.86
C SER A 40 -15.61 16.51 0.48
N GLY A 41 -14.73 16.81 1.44
CA GLY A 41 -13.34 17.20 1.17
C GLY A 41 -12.38 16.03 0.91
N MET A 42 -12.59 14.87 1.52
CA MET A 42 -11.62 13.77 1.49
C MET A 42 -12.26 12.46 1.00
N SER A 43 -11.81 11.95 -0.17
CA SER A 43 -12.29 10.65 -0.67
C SER A 43 -11.68 9.50 0.13
N ALA A 44 -12.35 9.10 1.21
CA ALA A 44 -11.90 7.95 2.00
C ALA A 44 -11.94 6.65 1.18
N GLY A 45 -12.80 6.55 0.16
CA GLY A 45 -12.80 5.46 -0.80
C GLY A 45 -11.46 5.33 -1.55
N ALA A 46 -10.96 6.42 -2.13
CA ALA A 46 -9.68 6.42 -2.83
C ALA A 46 -8.51 6.09 -1.88
N CYS A 47 -8.52 6.68 -0.68
CA CYS A 47 -7.49 6.45 0.33
C CYS A 47 -7.46 5.00 0.82
N ALA A 48 -8.63 4.39 1.05
CA ALA A 48 -8.75 3.00 1.48
C ALA A 48 -8.24 2.04 0.41
N VAL A 49 -8.65 2.20 -0.85
CA VAL A 49 -8.17 1.34 -1.94
C VAL A 49 -6.65 1.46 -2.11
N SER A 50 -6.13 2.68 -2.04
CA SER A 50 -4.68 2.93 -2.15
C SER A 50 -3.90 2.29 -1.00
N ALA A 51 -4.40 2.40 0.23
CA ALA A 51 -3.81 1.77 1.41
C ALA A 51 -3.87 0.23 1.37
N MET A 52 -4.97 -0.35 0.90
CA MET A 52 -5.13 -1.81 0.89
C MET A 52 -4.34 -2.49 -0.24
N SER A 53 -4.07 -1.78 -1.33
CA SER A 53 -3.46 -2.35 -2.53
C SER A 53 -2.13 -3.08 -2.29
N PRO A 54 -1.14 -2.54 -1.55
CA PRO A 54 0.14 -3.24 -1.37
C PRO A 54 -0.02 -4.49 -0.50
N ILE A 55 -0.91 -4.44 0.50
CA ILE A 55 -1.16 -5.54 1.44
C ILE A 55 -1.83 -6.71 0.72
N MET A 56 -2.81 -6.43 -0.13
CA MET A 56 -3.47 -7.45 -0.95
C MET A 56 -2.47 -8.10 -1.92
N VAL A 57 -1.70 -7.31 -2.67
CA VAL A 57 -0.71 -7.83 -3.61
C VAL A 57 0.33 -8.71 -2.90
N MET A 58 0.87 -8.25 -1.76
CA MET A 58 1.81 -9.03 -0.96
C MET A 58 1.20 -10.36 -0.50
N SER A 59 0.00 -10.31 0.10
CA SER A 59 -0.65 -11.50 0.68
C SER A 59 -1.03 -12.50 -0.40
N SER A 60 -1.49 -12.04 -1.56
CA SER A 60 -1.82 -12.91 -2.71
C SER A 60 -0.58 -13.57 -3.30
N LEU A 61 0.54 -12.84 -3.46
CA LEU A 61 1.80 -13.41 -3.93
C LEU A 61 2.36 -14.44 -2.95
N ALA A 62 2.30 -14.14 -1.64
CA ALA A 62 2.70 -15.09 -0.61
C ALA A 62 1.80 -16.33 -0.57
N GLY A 63 0.49 -16.16 -0.81
CA GLY A 63 -0.46 -17.27 -0.90
C GLY A 63 -0.19 -18.16 -2.11
N PHE A 64 0.13 -17.56 -3.25
CA PHE A 64 0.48 -18.28 -4.47
C PHE A 64 1.78 -19.08 -4.32
N ASP A 65 2.78 -18.53 -3.63
CA ASP A 65 4.03 -19.24 -3.35
C ASP A 65 3.81 -20.54 -2.55
N ASN A 66 2.91 -20.48 -1.57
CA ASN A 66 2.56 -21.62 -0.72
C ASN A 66 1.70 -22.65 -1.44
N GLN A 67 0.82 -22.19 -2.34
CA GLN A 67 0.00 -23.07 -3.15
C GLN A 67 0.87 -23.83 -4.16
N ASN A 68 0.65 -25.13 -4.29
CA ASN A 68 1.29 -26.00 -5.29
C ASN A 68 2.82 -26.09 -5.19
N GLY A 69 3.43 -25.68 -4.07
CA GLY A 69 4.89 -25.75 -3.89
C GLY A 69 5.65 -24.88 -4.89
N TRP A 70 5.07 -23.76 -5.32
CA TRP A 70 5.65 -22.85 -6.30
C TRP A 70 7.04 -22.32 -5.88
N GLU A 71 7.29 -22.21 -4.57
CA GLU A 71 8.64 -21.91 -4.04
C GLU A 71 9.69 -22.96 -4.46
N ARG A 72 9.33 -24.24 -4.46
CA ARG A 72 10.21 -25.35 -4.89
C ARG A 72 10.42 -25.34 -6.40
N TYR A 73 9.36 -25.06 -7.15
CA TYR A 73 9.47 -24.91 -8.61
C TYR A 73 10.40 -23.76 -9.00
N ARG A 74 10.34 -22.63 -8.29
CA ARG A 74 11.26 -21.50 -8.53
C ARG A 74 12.72 -21.82 -8.22
N ALA A 75 12.97 -22.71 -7.27
CA ALA A 75 14.32 -23.12 -6.91
C ALA A 75 15.03 -23.90 -8.03
N THR A 76 14.29 -24.49 -8.99
CA THR A 76 14.86 -25.23 -10.12
C THR A 76 15.09 -24.37 -11.36
N LEU A 77 14.48 -23.17 -11.42
CA LEU A 77 14.70 -22.22 -12.51
C LEU A 77 16.09 -21.57 -12.41
N PRO A 78 16.72 -21.18 -13.53
CA PRO A 78 18.00 -20.46 -13.54
C PRO A 78 17.81 -18.98 -13.16
N LEU A 79 17.25 -18.74 -11.97
CA LEU A 79 16.97 -17.43 -11.40
C LEU A 79 17.81 -17.23 -10.13
N THR A 80 18.44 -16.07 -10.02
CA THR A 80 19.22 -15.73 -8.83
C THR A 80 18.27 -15.41 -7.67
N ARG A 81 18.56 -15.91 -6.46
CA ARG A 81 17.74 -15.65 -5.26
C ARG A 81 17.54 -14.15 -4.98
N LYS A 82 18.58 -13.34 -5.23
CA LYS A 82 18.50 -11.87 -5.14
C LYS A 82 17.53 -11.27 -6.15
N ASP A 83 17.52 -11.81 -7.36
CA ASP A 83 16.67 -11.33 -8.45
C ASP A 83 15.19 -11.63 -8.21
N ILE A 84 14.88 -12.79 -7.60
CA ILE A 84 13.51 -13.16 -7.23
C ILE A 84 12.95 -12.16 -6.21
N ILE A 85 13.74 -11.85 -5.17
CA ILE A 85 13.30 -10.96 -4.09
C ILE A 85 13.18 -9.53 -4.63
N CYS A 86 14.19 -9.04 -5.33
CA CYS A 86 14.13 -7.70 -5.90
C CYS A 86 12.97 -7.55 -6.89
N ALA A 87 12.69 -8.57 -7.70
CA ALA A 87 11.51 -8.59 -8.57
C ALA A 87 10.21 -8.52 -7.79
N ARG A 88 10.10 -9.19 -6.64
CA ARG A 88 8.90 -9.13 -5.79
C ARG A 88 8.67 -7.75 -5.18
N TYR A 89 9.70 -7.14 -4.60
CA TYR A 89 9.61 -5.79 -4.05
C TYR A 89 9.22 -4.79 -5.14
N LEU A 90 9.85 -4.88 -6.31
CA LEU A 90 9.54 -4.02 -7.46
C LEU A 90 8.09 -4.24 -7.95
N CYS A 91 7.64 -5.50 -8.01
CA CYS A 91 6.27 -5.85 -8.36
C CYS A 91 5.26 -5.20 -7.41
N ILE A 92 5.44 -5.36 -6.09
CA ILE A 92 4.56 -4.76 -5.09
C ILE A 92 4.49 -3.23 -5.25
N VAL A 93 5.63 -2.55 -5.37
CA VAL A 93 5.70 -1.08 -5.51
C VAL A 93 5.05 -0.59 -6.80
N VAL A 94 5.32 -1.24 -7.93
CA VAL A 94 4.75 -0.84 -9.23
C VAL A 94 3.24 -1.05 -9.24
N PHE A 95 2.76 -2.19 -8.76
CA PHE A 95 1.32 -2.46 -8.72
C PHE A 95 0.58 -1.58 -7.74
N SER A 96 1.16 -1.26 -6.58
CA SER A 96 0.55 -0.31 -5.66
C SER A 96 0.44 1.08 -6.26
N ALA A 97 1.49 1.55 -6.95
CA ALA A 97 1.48 2.85 -7.60
C ALA A 97 0.40 2.92 -8.70
N ILE A 98 0.28 1.87 -9.52
CA ILE A 98 -0.78 1.76 -10.54
C ILE A 98 -2.17 1.80 -9.88
N MET A 99 -2.37 1.04 -8.80
CA MET A 99 -3.65 0.99 -8.09
C MET A 99 -4.01 2.32 -7.41
N ALA A 100 -3.03 3.03 -6.85
CA ALA A 100 -3.25 4.37 -6.29
C ALA A 100 -3.63 5.38 -7.38
N CYS A 101 -2.92 5.38 -8.52
CA CYS A 101 -3.30 6.19 -9.67
C CYS A 101 -4.71 5.85 -10.18
N ALA A 102 -5.05 4.56 -10.26
CA ALA A 102 -6.38 4.12 -10.64
C ALA A 102 -7.45 4.59 -9.64
N ALA A 103 -7.18 4.55 -8.34
CA ALA A 103 -8.08 5.04 -7.30
C ALA A 103 -8.33 6.55 -7.40
N VAL A 104 -7.29 7.34 -7.67
CA VAL A 104 -7.42 8.79 -7.92
C VAL A 104 -8.26 9.05 -9.17
N LEU A 105 -8.02 8.33 -10.27
CA LEU A 105 -8.79 8.45 -11.51
C LEU A 105 -10.27 8.07 -11.30
N LEU A 106 -10.53 6.97 -10.60
CA LEU A 106 -11.89 6.56 -10.23
C LEU A 106 -12.57 7.64 -9.40
N ASN A 107 -11.84 8.30 -8.50
CA ASN A 107 -12.39 9.39 -7.72
C ASN A 107 -12.70 10.65 -8.55
N ILE A 108 -11.84 11.00 -9.51
CA ILE A 108 -12.10 12.09 -10.47
C ILE A 108 -13.39 11.83 -11.25
N ILE A 109 -13.63 10.58 -11.65
CA ILE A 109 -14.84 10.18 -12.37
C ILE A 109 -16.07 10.17 -11.44
N ALA A 110 -15.90 9.77 -10.17
CA ALA A 110 -16.98 9.65 -9.19
C ALA A 110 -17.44 11.00 -8.61
N LEU A 111 -16.53 11.97 -8.45
CA LEU A 111 -16.78 13.31 -7.92
C LEU A 111 -18.07 13.98 -8.47
N PRO A 112 -18.33 14.05 -9.80
CA PRO A 112 -19.54 14.68 -10.32
C PRO A 112 -20.84 13.96 -9.93
N PHE A 113 -20.80 12.66 -9.61
CA PHE A 113 -21.99 11.90 -9.21
C PHE A 113 -22.40 12.14 -7.76
N PHE A 114 -21.44 12.52 -6.89
CA PHE A 114 -21.68 12.75 -5.46
C PHE A 114 -21.75 14.24 -5.10
N ASN A 115 -21.48 15.13 -6.06
CA ASN A 115 -21.51 16.57 -5.86
C ASN A 115 -22.92 17.15 -6.10
N SER A 116 -23.79 17.05 -5.10
CA SER A 116 -25.15 17.63 -5.15
C SER A 116 -25.17 19.17 -5.10
N ALA A 117 -24.04 19.84 -4.86
CA ALA A 117 -23.96 21.29 -4.61
C ALA A 117 -23.25 22.11 -5.70
N GLY A 118 -22.91 21.53 -6.85
CA GLY A 118 -22.31 22.30 -7.95
C GLY A 118 -20.91 22.87 -7.65
N VAL A 119 -20.18 22.28 -6.69
CA VAL A 119 -18.78 22.65 -6.43
C VAL A 119 -17.97 22.27 -7.66
N ALA A 120 -17.60 23.26 -8.48
CA ALA A 120 -16.72 23.05 -9.60
C ALA A 120 -15.47 22.31 -9.11
N SER A 121 -15.16 21.21 -9.80
CA SER A 121 -13.90 20.45 -9.73
C SER A 121 -12.72 21.42 -9.69
N THR A 122 -12.31 21.81 -8.48
CA THR A 122 -11.22 22.75 -8.27
C THR A 122 -9.95 21.92 -8.30
N GLY A 123 -8.92 22.35 -9.05
CA GLY A 123 -7.66 21.60 -9.13
C GLY A 123 -7.04 21.26 -7.76
N GLN A 124 -7.38 22.05 -6.73
CA GLN A 124 -7.00 21.85 -5.34
C GLN A 124 -7.58 20.55 -4.72
N THR A 125 -8.85 20.21 -4.94
CA THR A 125 -9.45 18.99 -4.35
C THR A 125 -8.85 17.73 -4.95
N ILE A 126 -8.60 17.73 -6.28
CA ILE A 126 -7.91 16.64 -6.97
C ILE A 126 -6.50 16.44 -6.39
N PHE A 127 -5.79 17.53 -6.13
CA PHE A 127 -4.45 17.50 -5.56
C PHE A 127 -4.44 16.94 -4.13
N GLU A 128 -5.37 17.36 -3.28
CA GLU A 128 -5.51 16.85 -1.91
C GLU A 128 -5.82 15.35 -1.90
N ILE A 129 -6.75 14.89 -2.75
CA ILE A 129 -7.08 13.47 -2.90
C ILE A 129 -5.86 12.67 -3.40
N ALA A 130 -5.11 13.21 -4.36
CA ALA A 130 -3.92 12.56 -4.88
C ALA A 130 -2.83 12.41 -3.81
N ILE A 131 -2.60 13.44 -3.00
CA ILE A 131 -1.64 13.35 -1.88
C ILE A 131 -2.15 12.41 -0.81
N ALA A 132 -3.43 12.46 -0.43
CA ALA A 132 -3.99 11.57 0.57
C ALA A 132 -3.89 10.09 0.14
N SER A 133 -4.20 9.80 -1.14
CA SER A 133 -4.03 8.49 -1.76
C SER A 133 -2.56 8.04 -1.79
N ALA A 134 -1.64 8.95 -2.16
CA ALA A 134 -0.22 8.65 -2.17
C ALA A 134 0.30 8.39 -0.75
N ALA A 135 -0.06 9.22 0.23
CA ALA A 135 0.32 9.06 1.62
C ALA A 135 -0.21 7.74 2.20
N SER A 136 -1.48 7.40 1.93
CA SER A 136 -2.07 6.16 2.42
C SER A 136 -1.41 4.91 1.80
N MET A 137 -1.08 4.96 0.51
CA MET A 137 -0.28 3.91 -0.16
C MET A 137 1.13 3.80 0.44
N LEU A 138 1.79 4.93 0.71
CA LEU A 138 3.14 4.94 1.28
C LEU A 138 3.15 4.35 2.69
N ILE A 139 2.18 4.71 3.53
CA ILE A 139 2.03 4.14 4.87
C ILE A 139 1.86 2.63 4.79
N SER A 140 1.00 2.11 3.92
CA SER A 140 0.82 0.67 3.79
C SER A 140 2.01 -0.04 3.15
N LEU A 141 2.78 0.61 2.28
CA LEU A 141 4.06 0.10 1.79
C LEU A 141 5.08 -0.06 2.92
N MET A 142 5.16 0.88 3.88
CA MET A 142 6.00 0.71 5.07
C MET A 142 5.63 -0.57 5.82
N MET A 143 4.32 -0.80 6.02
CA MET A 143 3.81 -2.00 6.68
C MET A 143 4.22 -3.27 5.91
N VAL A 144 4.01 -3.28 4.60
CA VAL A 144 4.37 -4.42 3.73
C VAL A 144 5.87 -4.71 3.76
N PHE A 145 6.73 -3.69 3.73
CA PHE A 145 8.17 -3.90 3.79
C PHE A 145 8.62 -4.46 5.15
N LEU A 146 7.94 -4.12 6.24
CA LEU A 146 8.21 -4.75 7.54
C LEU A 146 7.73 -6.21 7.58
N ALA A 147 6.63 -6.54 6.90
CA ALA A 147 6.05 -7.88 6.89
C ALA A 147 6.75 -8.85 5.93
N GLN A 148 7.24 -8.40 4.77
CA GLN A 148 7.89 -9.25 3.77
C GLN A 148 9.02 -10.16 4.28
N PRO A 149 9.98 -9.72 5.12
CA PRO A 149 11.01 -10.62 5.64
C PRO A 149 10.44 -11.76 6.49
N LEU A 150 9.27 -11.57 7.12
CA LEU A 150 8.57 -12.62 7.85
C LEU A 150 8.02 -13.68 6.90
N PHE A 151 7.42 -13.28 5.77
CA PHE A 151 6.92 -14.21 4.74
C PHE A 151 8.02 -15.03 4.08
N PHE A 152 9.23 -14.50 3.97
CA PHE A 152 10.38 -15.28 3.48
C PHE A 152 10.99 -16.19 4.55
N ARG A 153 10.85 -15.86 5.84
CA ARG A 153 11.40 -16.63 6.95
C ARG A 153 10.49 -17.77 7.40
N PHE A 154 9.20 -17.48 7.54
CA PHE A 154 8.20 -18.39 8.09
C PHE A 154 7.27 -18.91 7.00
N GLY A 155 6.66 -20.08 7.20
CA GLY A 155 5.65 -20.60 6.29
C GLY A 155 4.44 -19.66 6.19
N HIS A 156 3.69 -19.72 5.08
CA HIS A 156 2.65 -18.74 4.75
C HIS A 156 1.65 -18.46 5.88
N MET A 157 1.12 -19.51 6.53
CA MET A 157 0.10 -19.36 7.58
C MET A 157 0.66 -18.72 8.86
N GLU A 158 1.91 -19.01 9.21
CA GLU A 158 2.57 -18.45 10.39
C GLU A 158 3.02 -17.00 10.13
N ALA A 159 3.57 -16.73 8.95
CA ALA A 159 3.90 -15.38 8.51
C ALA A 159 2.66 -14.48 8.42
N LEU A 160 1.53 -15.01 7.95
CA LEU A 160 0.26 -14.29 7.92
C LEU A 160 -0.20 -13.91 9.33
N ARG A 161 -0.17 -14.87 10.27
CA ARG A 161 -0.55 -14.61 11.67
C ARG A 161 0.36 -13.57 12.32
N LEU A 162 1.67 -13.67 12.10
CA LEU A 162 2.66 -12.75 12.68
C LEU A 162 2.59 -11.36 12.06
N SER A 163 2.35 -11.26 10.75
CA SER A 163 2.16 -9.97 10.07
C SER A 163 0.87 -9.27 10.50
N VAL A 164 -0.24 -9.99 10.70
CA VAL A 164 -1.47 -9.41 11.26
C VAL A 164 -1.24 -8.89 12.68
N GLY A 165 -0.52 -9.63 13.52
CA GLY A 165 -0.14 -9.17 14.87
C GLY A 165 0.74 -7.91 14.83
N LEU A 166 1.72 -7.87 13.93
CA LEU A 166 2.57 -6.70 13.71
C LEU A 166 1.75 -5.49 13.24
N PHE A 167 0.81 -5.70 12.31
CA PHE A 167 -0.05 -4.64 11.80
C PHE A 167 -0.98 -4.09 12.86
N ALA A 168 -1.58 -4.95 13.67
CA ALA A 168 -2.40 -4.55 14.79
C ALA A 168 -1.58 -3.73 15.82
N LEU A 169 -0.38 -4.18 16.16
CA LEU A 169 0.49 -3.48 17.11
C LEU A 169 0.91 -2.10 16.59
N LEU A 170 1.30 -2.00 15.33
CA LEU A 170 1.64 -0.73 14.69
C LEU A 170 0.42 0.20 14.60
N GLY A 171 -0.76 -0.33 14.27
CA GLY A 171 -2.01 0.43 14.28
C GLY A 171 -2.36 0.98 15.68
N CYS A 172 -2.23 0.17 16.72
CA CYS A 172 -2.40 0.61 18.10
C CYS A 172 -1.38 1.68 18.48
N LEU A 173 -0.11 1.51 18.09
CA LEU A 173 0.94 2.49 18.35
C LEU A 173 0.65 3.82 17.66
N THR A 174 0.14 3.80 16.42
CA THR A 174 -0.25 5.03 15.72
C THR A 174 -1.43 5.72 16.41
N MET A 175 -2.46 4.99 16.85
CA MET A 175 -3.59 5.58 17.58
C MET A 175 -3.15 6.16 18.93
N ALA A 176 -2.26 5.46 19.62
CA ALA A 176 -1.66 5.95 20.85
C ALA A 176 -0.83 7.21 20.62
N ALA A 177 -0.05 7.30 19.54
CA ALA A 177 0.77 8.47 19.21
C ALA A 177 -0.07 9.66 18.70
N LEU A 178 -1.18 9.41 18.00
CA LEU A 178 -2.12 10.44 17.52
C LEU A 178 -3.13 10.89 18.58
N SER A 179 -3.13 10.26 19.77
CA SER A 179 -4.00 10.71 20.86
C SER A 179 -3.71 12.18 21.21
N SER A 180 -4.75 12.96 21.47
CA SER A 180 -4.74 14.43 21.58
C SER A 180 -3.82 14.99 22.68
N SER A 181 -3.39 14.14 23.61
CA SER A 181 -2.47 14.49 24.69
C SER A 181 -0.99 14.43 24.29
N ASN A 182 -0.64 13.92 23.10
CA ASN A 182 0.76 13.78 22.71
C ASN A 182 1.33 15.05 22.07
N PRO A 183 2.60 15.39 22.35
CA PRO A 183 3.26 16.53 21.70
C PRO A 183 3.38 16.33 20.18
N ILE A 184 3.42 15.08 19.72
CA ILE A 184 3.52 14.71 18.31
C ILE A 184 2.23 15.07 17.56
N SER A 185 1.05 14.78 18.13
CA SER A 185 -0.24 15.10 17.49
C SER A 185 -0.45 16.62 17.43
N ASN A 186 -0.11 17.34 18.50
CA ASN A 186 -0.16 18.80 18.52
C ASN A 186 0.82 19.44 17.51
N TRP A 187 2.03 18.89 17.38
CA TRP A 187 2.99 19.34 16.38
C TRP A 187 2.52 19.07 14.95
N LEU A 188 1.97 17.88 14.68
CA LEU A 188 1.38 17.53 13.38
C LEU A 188 0.19 18.43 13.04
N MET A 189 -0.69 18.70 14.01
CA MET A 189 -1.88 19.53 13.82
C MET A 189 -1.52 21.02 13.66
N SER A 190 -0.42 21.48 14.27
CA SER A 190 0.17 22.81 14.04
C SER A 190 0.70 22.97 12.61
N ILE A 191 1.28 21.91 12.03
CA ILE A 191 1.74 21.90 10.64
C ILE A 191 0.58 21.73 9.65
N ALA A 192 -0.42 20.93 10.03
CA ALA A 192 -1.56 20.56 9.19
C ALA A 192 -2.82 21.41 9.48
N GLY A 193 -2.69 22.62 10.04
CA GLY A 193 -3.81 23.48 10.45
C GLY A 193 -4.88 23.70 9.36
N ALA A 194 -5.98 24.41 9.69
CA ALA A 194 -7.25 24.46 8.93
C ALA A 194 -7.20 24.66 7.40
N ASN A 195 -6.07 25.08 6.82
CA ASN A 195 -5.81 25.06 5.38
C ASN A 195 -4.30 24.83 5.14
N PRO A 196 -3.80 23.58 5.04
CA PRO A 196 -2.38 23.33 4.87
C PRO A 196 -1.94 23.73 3.46
N ASP A 197 -0.82 24.45 3.35
CA ASP A 197 -0.26 24.79 2.05
C ASP A 197 0.02 23.50 1.24
N PRO A 198 -0.46 23.41 -0.02
CA PRO A 198 -0.26 22.25 -0.89
C PRO A 198 1.21 21.81 -1.00
N ALA A 199 2.13 22.77 -0.95
CA ALA A 199 3.58 22.53 -0.96
C ALA A 199 4.08 21.82 0.30
N VAL A 200 3.56 22.15 1.48
CA VAL A 200 3.95 21.51 2.75
C VAL A 200 3.48 20.05 2.77
N LEU A 201 2.24 19.80 2.34
CA LEU A 201 1.67 18.46 2.23
C LEU A 201 2.49 17.59 1.24
N GLY A 202 2.86 18.18 0.09
CA GLY A 202 3.72 17.54 -0.91
C GLY A 202 5.12 17.22 -0.38
N CYS A 203 5.75 18.14 0.35
CA CYS A 203 7.06 17.92 0.98
C CYS A 203 7.01 16.80 2.04
N LEU A 204 5.97 16.75 2.86
CA LEU A 204 5.77 15.67 3.83
C LEU A 204 5.60 14.31 3.13
N CYS A 205 4.76 14.25 2.10
CA CYS A 205 4.56 13.05 1.29
C CYS A 205 5.86 12.59 0.62
N ALA A 206 6.66 13.51 0.08
CA ALA A 206 7.97 13.22 -0.49
C ALA A 206 8.95 12.69 0.57
N GLY A 207 8.97 13.26 1.77
CA GLY A 207 9.77 12.78 2.89
C GLY A 207 9.41 11.34 3.28
N ILE A 208 8.11 11.04 3.38
CA ILE A 208 7.63 9.67 3.63
C ILE A 208 8.04 8.73 2.49
N ALA A 209 7.95 9.18 1.23
CA ALA A 209 8.37 8.38 0.08
C ALA A 209 9.86 8.00 0.15
N VAL A 210 10.73 8.94 0.54
CA VAL A 210 12.16 8.66 0.74
C VAL A 210 12.38 7.64 1.87
N LEU A 211 11.67 7.78 2.99
CA LEU A 211 11.73 6.80 4.09
C LEU A 211 11.27 5.41 3.66
N VAL A 212 10.18 5.33 2.90
CA VAL A 212 9.63 4.08 2.34
C VAL A 212 10.65 3.43 1.39
N LEU A 213 11.32 4.19 0.54
CA LEU A 213 12.37 3.68 -0.35
C LEU A 213 13.60 3.19 0.43
N ALA A 214 14.01 3.90 1.48
CA ALA A 214 15.08 3.44 2.36
C ALA A 214 14.71 2.13 3.06
N LEU A 215 13.49 2.03 3.59
CA LEU A 215 12.95 0.80 4.18
C LEU A 215 12.84 -0.33 3.17
N CYS A 216 12.46 -0.05 1.93
CA CYS A 216 12.43 -1.03 0.83
C CYS A 216 13.83 -1.61 0.60
N ALA A 217 14.85 -0.76 0.52
CA ALA A 217 16.23 -1.19 0.32
C ALA A 217 16.73 -2.05 1.49
N ILE A 218 16.53 -1.58 2.74
CA ILE A 218 16.90 -2.33 3.94
C ILE A 218 16.17 -3.67 3.98
N SER A 219 14.85 -3.67 3.81
CA SER A 219 14.04 -4.88 3.87
C SER A 219 14.36 -5.87 2.76
N CYS A 220 14.68 -5.40 1.55
CA CYS A 220 15.18 -6.24 0.47
C CYS A 220 16.53 -6.89 0.85
N THR A 221 17.46 -6.15 1.46
CA THR A 221 18.74 -6.74 1.91
C THR A 221 18.55 -7.77 3.02
N VAL A 222 17.65 -7.53 3.98
CA VAL A 222 17.32 -8.50 5.04
C VAL A 222 16.66 -9.74 4.44
N SER A 223 15.67 -9.54 3.57
CA SER A 223 14.94 -10.63 2.89
C SER A 223 15.88 -11.50 2.06
N THR A 224 16.83 -10.90 1.35
CA THR A 224 17.83 -11.66 0.56
C THR A 224 18.76 -12.49 1.43
N LYS A 225 19.15 -11.99 2.61
CA LYS A 225 19.94 -12.76 3.57
C LYS A 225 19.15 -13.94 4.14
N VAL A 226 17.90 -13.69 4.58
CA VAL A 226 17.01 -14.71 5.14
C VAL A 226 16.73 -15.82 4.11
N TYR A 227 16.36 -15.44 2.89
CA TYR A 227 16.00 -16.39 1.85
C TYR A 227 17.20 -17.19 1.30
N ARG A 228 18.43 -16.68 1.46
CA ARG A 228 19.64 -17.42 1.07
C ARG A 228 19.91 -18.60 1.99
N VAL A 229 19.58 -18.47 3.28
CA VAL A 229 19.81 -19.50 4.31
C VAL A 229 18.66 -20.51 4.37
N ARG A 230 17.51 -20.20 3.76
CA ARG A 230 16.36 -21.09 3.70
C ARG A 230 16.63 -22.26 2.74
N ASP A 231 16.72 -23.45 3.29
CA ASP A 231 16.70 -24.72 2.57
C ASP A 231 15.29 -24.91 1.96
N LEU A 232 15.24 -25.08 0.64
CA LEU A 232 14.00 -25.21 -0.16
C LEU A 232 13.89 -26.62 -0.73
#